data_AF-A0A383B1Y8-F1
#
_entry.id   AF-A0A383B1Y8-F1
#
_cell.length_a   1.000
_cell.length_b   1.000
_cell.length_c   1.000
_cell.angle_alpha   90.00
_cell.angle_beta   90.00
_cell.angle_gamma   90.00
#
_symmetry.space_group_name_H-M   'P 1'
#
loop_
_entity.id
_entity.type
_entity.pdbx_description
1 polymer ?
#
loop_
_entity_poly.entity_id
_entity_poly.type
_entity_poly.pdbx_seq_one_letter_code
_entity_poly.pdbx_strand_id
1 'polypeptide(L)'
;MFDSDVGRHMYELACKLFPYNRSITGNGVRKTLKEIKKILSDLTIFEVESGSKVFDWEIPDEWDCQDAYIVTPSGEKICNFKVNNLHVMGYSTSIDDYLPLDELQKKLYSKEDLPEAIPYVTSY
;
A
#
# COMPACT_ATOMS: atom_id res chain seq x y z
N MET A 1 27.26 -7.38 22.49
CA MET A 1 27.48 -7.24 21.03
C MET A 1 26.27 -7.91 20.40
N PHE A 2 25.38 -7.15 19.75
CA PHE A 2 24.30 -7.80 19.00
C PHE A 2 24.95 -8.67 17.93
N ASP A 3 24.51 -9.92 17.82
CA ASP A 3 25.01 -10.84 16.82
C ASP A 3 24.77 -10.20 15.45
N SER A 4 25.83 -10.01 14.66
CA SER A 4 25.75 -9.31 13.36
C SER A 4 24.77 -9.98 12.40
N ASP A 5 24.44 -11.25 12.68
CA ASP A 5 23.49 -12.05 11.93
C ASP A 5 22.02 -11.62 12.15
N VAL A 6 21.66 -11.15 13.35
CA VAL A 6 20.27 -10.72 13.63
C VAL A 6 19.91 -9.47 12.82
N GLY A 7 20.80 -8.49 12.75
CA GLY A 7 20.58 -7.28 11.96
C GLY A 7 20.41 -7.58 10.47
N ARG A 8 21.19 -8.54 9.95
CA ARG A 8 21.07 -9.03 8.58
C ARG A 8 19.71 -9.68 8.33
N HIS A 9 19.28 -10.62 9.19
CA HIS A 9 17.97 -11.28 9.04
C HIS A 9 16.79 -10.29 9.13
N MET A 10 16.88 -9.29 10.00
CA MET A 10 15.86 -8.23 10.10
C MET A 10 15.78 -7.41 8.81
N TYR A 11 16.92 -7.05 8.24
CA TYR A 11 16.98 -6.29 6.98
C TYR A 11 16.45 -7.11 5.80
N GLU A 12 16.83 -8.39 5.70
CA GLU A 12 16.31 -9.30 4.67
C GLU A 12 14.79 -9.47 4.75
N LEU A 13 14.24 -9.59 5.97
CA LEU A 13 12.80 -9.61 6.18
C LEU A 13 12.16 -8.29 5.73
N ALA A 14 12.75 -7.14 6.09
CA ALA A 14 12.26 -5.85 5.66
C ALA A 14 12.23 -5.72 4.12
N CYS A 15 13.31 -6.10 3.43
CA CYS A 15 13.37 -6.13 1.96
C CYS A 15 12.30 -7.03 1.35
N LYS A 16 12.07 -8.21 1.94
CA LYS A 16 11.02 -9.15 1.49
C LYS A 16 9.62 -8.57 1.65
N LEU A 17 9.36 -7.89 2.76
CA LEU A 17 8.06 -7.31 3.09
C LEU A 17 7.80 -5.96 2.40
N PHE A 18 8.85 -5.22 2.04
CA PHE A 18 8.76 -3.88 1.45
C PHE A 18 7.78 -3.77 0.27
N PRO A 19 7.80 -4.67 -0.75
CA PRO A 19 6.91 -4.54 -1.90
C PRO A 19 5.44 -4.92 -1.62
N TYR A 20 5.11 -5.52 -0.47
CA TYR A 20 3.72 -5.87 -0.19
C TYR A 20 2.89 -4.60 0.03
N ASN A 21 1.89 -4.38 -0.83
CA ASN A 21 0.96 -3.26 -0.74
C ASN A 21 0.06 -3.40 0.49
N ARG A 22 0.56 -2.96 1.65
CA ARG A 22 -0.18 -2.96 2.91
C ARG A 22 -1.05 -1.71 3.01
N SER A 23 -2.24 -1.91 3.55
CA SER A 23 -3.12 -0.86 4.05
C SER A 23 -3.63 -1.27 5.43
N ILE A 24 -4.70 -0.65 5.96
CA ILE A 24 -5.34 -1.09 7.21
C ILE A 24 -6.08 -2.44 7.06
N THR A 25 -6.41 -2.83 5.83
CA THR A 25 -6.97 -4.14 5.45
C THR A 25 -6.25 -4.70 4.21
N GLY A 26 -6.69 -5.87 3.73
CA GLY A 26 -6.34 -6.37 2.41
C GLY A 26 -5.22 -7.42 2.39
N ASN A 27 -5.00 -7.95 1.20
CA ASN A 27 -4.10 -9.08 0.98
C ASN A 27 -2.63 -8.79 1.33
N GLY A 28 -2.17 -7.54 1.24
CA GLY A 28 -0.81 -7.15 1.63
C GLY A 28 -0.54 -7.37 3.12
N VAL A 29 -1.51 -7.06 3.99
CA VAL A 29 -1.40 -7.31 5.44
C VAL A 29 -1.43 -8.81 5.72
N ARG A 30 -2.36 -9.57 5.12
CA ARG A 30 -2.43 -11.03 5.28
C ARG A 30 -1.11 -11.71 4.89
N LYS A 31 -0.54 -11.35 3.74
CA LYS A 31 0.77 -11.87 3.28
C LYS A 31 1.87 -11.53 4.28
N THR A 32 1.89 -10.29 4.78
CA THR A 32 2.87 -9.83 5.76
C THR A 32 2.80 -10.66 7.05
N LEU A 33 1.60 -10.82 7.63
CA LEU A 33 1.41 -11.60 8.86
C LEU A 33 1.75 -13.08 8.67
N LYS A 34 1.46 -13.67 7.50
CA LYS A 34 1.87 -15.05 7.17
C LYS A 34 3.38 -15.21 7.09
N GLU A 35 4.12 -14.23 6.58
CA GLU A 35 5.59 -14.26 6.60
C GLU A 35 6.14 -14.13 8.03
N ILE A 36 5.58 -13.24 8.84
CA ILE A 36 5.98 -13.07 10.26
C ILE A 36 5.69 -14.35 11.07
N LYS A 37 4.55 -15.01 10.84
CA LYS A 37 4.19 -16.26 11.52
C LYS A 37 5.20 -17.39 11.31
N LYS A 38 5.96 -17.38 10.21
CA LYS A 38 7.04 -18.37 9.98
C LYS A 38 8.19 -18.22 10.97
N ILE A 39 8.37 -17.01 11.52
CA ILE A 39 9.40 -16.68 12.51
C ILE A 39 8.81 -16.80 13.91
N LEU A 40 7.56 -16.37 14.09
CA LEU A 40 6.80 -16.42 15.35
C LEU A 40 5.66 -17.42 15.22
N SER A 41 5.94 -18.71 15.48
CA SER A 41 4.98 -19.81 15.33
C SER A 41 3.68 -19.60 16.09
N ASP A 42 3.77 -18.93 17.24
CA ASP A 42 2.66 -18.75 18.19
C ASP A 42 1.80 -17.53 17.83
N LEU A 43 2.15 -16.79 16.76
CA LEU A 43 1.33 -15.70 16.24
C LEU A 43 -0.02 -16.24 15.78
N THR A 44 -1.09 -15.77 16.44
CA THR A 44 -2.47 -16.03 16.03
C THR A 44 -2.98 -14.87 15.19
N ILE A 45 -3.54 -15.16 14.02
CA ILE A 45 -4.05 -14.17 13.08
C ILE A 45 -5.58 -14.26 13.11
N PHE A 46 -6.25 -13.13 13.27
CA PHE A 46 -7.70 -13.00 13.26
C PHE A 46 -8.15 -12.15 12.08
N GLU A 47 -9.34 -12.43 11.58
CA GLU A 47 -10.05 -11.61 10.60
C GLU A 47 -11.39 -11.21 11.21
N VAL A 48 -11.78 -9.95 11.04
CA VAL A 48 -13.05 -9.39 11.54
C VAL A 48 -13.80 -8.84 10.33
N GLU A 49 -15.08 -9.16 10.23
CA GLU A 49 -15.92 -8.81 9.07
C GLU A 49 -16.13 -7.29 8.96
N SER A 50 -16.08 -6.75 7.74
CA SER A 50 -16.46 -5.36 7.44
C SER A 50 -17.88 -5.05 7.94
N GLY A 51 -18.13 -3.81 8.36
CA GLY A 51 -19.38 -3.40 8.99
C GLY A 51 -19.51 -3.80 10.46
N SER A 52 -18.60 -4.61 11.02
CA SER A 52 -18.61 -4.94 12.45
C SER A 52 -18.43 -3.69 13.31
N LYS A 53 -19.28 -3.52 14.33
CA LYS A 53 -19.15 -2.43 15.31
C LYS A 53 -18.14 -2.80 16.39
N VAL A 54 -17.17 -1.92 16.61
CA VAL A 54 -16.11 -2.03 17.62
C VAL A 54 -16.06 -0.74 18.41
N PHE A 55 -16.85 -0.69 19.49
CA PHE A 55 -17.16 0.55 20.22
C PHE A 55 -17.80 1.58 19.28
N ASP A 56 -17.23 2.77 19.18
CA ASP A 56 -17.70 3.85 18.30
C ASP A 56 -17.23 3.71 16.85
N TRP A 57 -16.38 2.72 16.56
CA TRP A 57 -15.82 2.48 15.23
C TRP A 57 -16.59 1.38 14.49
N GLU A 58 -16.52 1.42 13.17
CA GLU A 58 -16.98 0.36 12.27
C GLU A 58 -15.79 -0.16 11.48
N ILE A 59 -15.67 -1.48 11.34
CA ILE A 59 -14.62 -2.09 10.52
C ILE A 59 -14.89 -1.73 9.06
N PRO A 60 -13.94 -1.11 8.33
CA PRO A 60 -14.18 -0.64 6.98
C PRO A 60 -14.27 -1.78 5.97
N ASP A 61 -14.75 -1.47 4.77
CA ASP A 61 -14.65 -2.36 3.63
C ASP A 61 -13.20 -2.75 3.35
N GLU A 62 -12.99 -4.01 2.98
CA GLU A 62 -11.66 -4.47 2.62
C GLU A 62 -11.19 -3.87 1.28
N TRP A 63 -10.04 -3.21 1.30
CA TRP A 63 -9.38 -2.69 0.09
C TRP A 63 -8.25 -3.59 -0.43
N ASP A 64 -8.22 -3.82 -1.74
CA ASP A 64 -7.10 -4.44 -2.47
C ASP A 64 -6.91 -3.78 -3.83
N CYS A 65 -5.65 -3.55 -4.23
CA CYS A 65 -5.30 -2.89 -5.49
C CYS A 65 -4.48 -3.85 -6.37
N GLN A 66 -5.01 -4.17 -7.54
CA GLN A 66 -4.39 -5.11 -8.48
C GLN A 66 -3.39 -4.44 -9.43
N ASP A 67 -3.74 -3.28 -9.96
CA ASP A 67 -2.91 -2.47 -10.86
C ASP A 67 -3.43 -1.03 -10.90
N ALA A 68 -2.55 -0.07 -11.20
CA ALA A 68 -2.92 1.31 -11.48
C ALA A 68 -1.77 2.03 -12.21
N TYR A 69 -2.13 2.90 -13.15
CA TYR A 69 -1.21 3.75 -13.89
C TYR A 69 -2.02 4.81 -14.64
N ILE A 70 -1.34 5.88 -15.07
CA ILE A 70 -1.90 6.87 -15.99
C ILE A 70 -1.26 6.63 -17.35
N VAL A 71 -2.06 6.54 -18.40
CA VAL A 71 -1.57 6.48 -19.79
C VAL A 71 -1.60 7.89 -20.38
N THR A 72 -0.44 8.38 -20.82
CA THR A 72 -0.33 9.70 -21.46
C THR A 72 -0.83 9.66 -22.91
N PRO A 73 -1.06 10.80 -23.57
CA PRO A 73 -1.42 10.84 -24.99
C PRO A 73 -0.40 10.19 -25.94
N SER A 74 0.87 10.06 -25.53
CA SER A 74 1.90 9.36 -26.30
C SER A 74 1.88 7.82 -26.09
N GLY A 75 1.03 7.32 -25.20
CA GLY A 75 0.93 5.90 -24.85
C GLY A 75 1.88 5.45 -23.72
N GLU A 76 2.62 6.38 -23.10
CA GLU A 76 3.51 6.09 -21.98
C GLU A 76 2.71 5.86 -20.68
N LYS A 77 3.15 4.90 -19.86
CA LYS A 77 2.59 4.69 -18.51
C LYS A 77 3.41 5.44 -17.46
N ILE A 78 2.78 6.38 -16.78
CA ILE A 78 3.34 7.11 -15.63
C ILE A 78 2.59 6.76 -14.34
N CYS A 79 3.15 7.12 -13.18
CA CYS A 79 2.58 6.82 -11.86
C CYS A 79 2.20 5.33 -11.71
N ASN A 80 3.12 4.44 -12.07
CA ASN A 80 2.84 3.02 -12.22
C ASN A 80 2.94 2.29 -10.88
N PHE A 81 1.81 1.79 -10.37
CA PHE A 81 1.70 1.06 -9.11
C PHE A 81 2.65 -0.14 -9.00
N LYS A 82 2.92 -0.83 -10.11
CA LYS A 82 3.84 -1.98 -10.12
C LYS A 82 5.31 -1.58 -9.97
N VAL A 83 5.65 -0.32 -10.23
CA VAL A 83 6.98 0.23 -9.97
C VAL A 83 7.11 0.66 -8.51
N ASN A 84 6.11 1.39 -8.00
CA ASN A 84 6.05 1.79 -6.59
C ASN A 84 4.59 1.91 -6.14
N ASN A 85 4.23 1.19 -5.06
CA ASN A 85 2.86 1.18 -4.55
C ASN A 85 2.40 2.55 -4.00
N LEU A 86 3.35 3.44 -3.67
CA LEU A 86 3.06 4.81 -3.22
C LEU A 86 2.47 5.71 -4.33
N HIS A 87 2.49 5.27 -5.59
CA HIS A 87 1.83 6.01 -6.68
C HIS A 87 0.30 6.03 -6.56
N VAL A 88 -0.28 5.21 -5.68
CA VAL A 88 -1.72 5.14 -5.44
C VAL A 88 -2.00 5.57 -4.00
N MET A 89 -2.97 6.46 -3.84
CA MET A 89 -3.52 6.80 -2.53
C MET A 89 -4.17 5.57 -1.91
N GLY A 90 -3.74 5.18 -0.70
CA GLY A 90 -4.33 4.05 0.00
C GLY A 90 -5.84 4.24 0.18
N TYR A 91 -6.61 3.18 -0.06
CA TYR A 91 -8.09 3.18 -0.03
C TYR A 91 -8.78 3.97 -1.16
N SER A 92 -8.08 4.32 -2.24
CA SER A 92 -8.72 4.91 -3.42
C SER A 92 -9.78 3.98 -4.03
N THR A 93 -10.88 4.54 -4.53
CA THR A 93 -11.87 3.81 -5.34
C THR A 93 -11.32 3.50 -6.73
N SER A 94 -11.84 2.43 -7.35
CA SER A 94 -11.46 2.04 -8.72
C SER A 94 -11.92 3.08 -9.74
N ILE A 95 -11.08 3.35 -10.74
CA ILE A 95 -11.39 4.24 -11.87
C ILE A 95 -10.81 3.67 -13.17
N ASP A 96 -11.58 3.78 -14.25
CA ASP A 96 -11.17 3.53 -15.62
C ASP A 96 -11.80 4.62 -16.49
N ASP A 97 -11.02 5.69 -16.77
CA ASP A 97 -11.56 6.91 -17.37
C ASP A 97 -10.47 7.71 -18.12
N TYR A 98 -10.91 8.61 -18.99
CA TYR A 98 -10.08 9.61 -19.66
C TYR A 98 -10.31 10.98 -19.04
N LEU A 99 -9.26 11.56 -18.44
CA LEU A 99 -9.34 12.83 -17.73
C LEU A 99 -8.57 13.93 -18.48
N PRO A 100 -9.16 15.13 -18.63
CA PRO A 100 -8.42 16.35 -18.93
C PRO A 100 -7.31 16.60 -17.88
N LEU A 101 -6.21 17.24 -18.30
CA LEU A 101 -5.05 17.44 -17.43
C LEU A 101 -5.37 18.27 -16.17
N ASP A 102 -6.24 19.26 -16.30
CA ASP A 102 -6.68 20.12 -15.18
C ASP A 102 -7.51 19.34 -14.15
N GLU A 103 -8.34 18.39 -14.57
CA GLU A 103 -9.04 17.49 -13.65
C GLU A 103 -8.11 16.44 -13.04
N LEU A 104 -7.15 15.92 -13.82
CA LEU A 104 -6.15 14.99 -13.32
C LEU A 104 -5.27 15.65 -12.24
N GLN A 105 -4.84 16.90 -12.44
CA GLN A 105 -3.98 17.60 -11.49
C GLN A 105 -4.59 17.76 -10.10
N LYS A 106 -5.91 17.89 -10.00
CA LYS A 106 -6.61 17.95 -8.71
C LYS A 106 -6.52 16.63 -7.91
N LYS A 107 -6.17 15.53 -8.58
CA LYS A 107 -6.05 14.18 -8.00
C LYS A 107 -4.59 13.77 -7.77
N LEU A 108 -3.62 14.60 -8.17
CA LEU A 108 -2.20 14.32 -8.00
C LEU A 108 -1.67 15.00 -6.74
N TYR A 109 -0.77 14.31 -6.06
CA TYR A 109 -0.10 14.78 -4.84
C TYR A 109 1.40 14.87 -5.10
N SER A 110 2.00 16.01 -4.74
CA SER A 110 3.44 16.26 -4.83
C SER A 110 3.88 17.15 -3.68
N LYS A 111 5.19 17.27 -3.48
CA LYS A 111 5.78 18.09 -2.41
C LYS A 111 6.91 18.94 -2.97
N GLU A 112 6.75 20.26 -3.00
CA GLU A 112 7.70 21.18 -3.65
C GLU A 112 9.09 21.15 -3.01
N ASP A 113 9.18 20.93 -1.69
CA ASP A 113 10.45 20.84 -0.96
C ASP A 113 11.14 19.47 -1.10
N LEU A 114 10.46 18.46 -1.66
CA LEU A 114 10.98 17.12 -1.92
C LEU A 114 10.61 16.64 -3.34
N PRO A 115 11.20 17.25 -4.39
CA PRO A 115 10.78 17.03 -5.79
C PRO A 115 10.96 15.58 -6.29
N GLU A 116 11.90 14.84 -5.70
CA GLU A 116 12.18 13.44 -6.06
C GLU A 116 11.36 12.42 -5.23
N ALA A 117 10.58 12.88 -4.25
CA ALA A 117 9.83 12.01 -3.36
C ALA A 117 8.41 11.73 -3.89
N ILE A 118 7.94 10.49 -3.72
CA ILE A 118 6.54 10.13 -3.90
C ILE A 118 5.86 10.22 -2.52
N PRO A 119 4.89 11.13 -2.31
CA PRO A 119 4.22 11.25 -1.02
C PRO A 119 3.31 10.03 -0.75
N TYR A 120 3.34 9.52 0.47
CA TYR A 120 2.38 8.53 0.94
C TYR A 120 1.09 9.23 1.38
N VAL A 121 -0.04 8.88 0.76
CA VAL A 121 -1.37 9.49 1.01
C VAL A 121 -2.40 8.37 1.19
N THR A 122 -3.41 8.60 2.04
CA THR A 122 -4.45 7.63 2.41
C THR A 122 -5.81 8.30 2.56
N SER A 123 -6.90 7.56 2.30
CA SER A 123 -8.29 8.02 2.50
C SER A 123 -9.16 6.90 3.06
N TYR A 124 -8.90 6.49 4.31
CA TYR A 124 -9.63 5.44 5.02
C TYR A 124 -11.08 5.81 5.34
#